data_AF-A0A4Z0NJC1-F1
#
_entry.id   AF-A0A4Z0NJC1-F1
#
_cell.length_a   1.000
_cell.length_b   1.000
_cell.length_c   1.000
_cell.angle_alpha   90.00
_cell.angle_beta   90.00
_cell.angle_gamma   90.00
#
_symmetry.space_group_name_H-M   'P 1'
#
loop_
_entity.id
_entity.type
_entity.pdbx_description
1 polymer ?
#
loop_
_entity_poly.entity_id
_entity_poly.type
_entity_poly.pdbx_seq_one_letter_code
_entity_poly.pdbx_strand_id
1 'polypeptide(L)' 'MDLGPHAAYILGAYGFTALVIGALVAHAILDRRAQERALARLQEEPQRQDLRGQDLRGRR' A
#
# COMPACT_ATOMS: atom_id res chain seq x y z
N MET A 1 20.93 36.49 -9.18
CA MET A 1 20.99 35.66 -7.97
C MET A 1 21.78 34.40 -8.32
N ASP A 2 23.09 34.55 -8.50
CA ASP A 2 24.00 33.41 -8.64
C ASP A 2 24.25 32.82 -7.26
N LEU A 3 23.36 31.91 -6.87
CA LEU A 3 23.60 31.04 -5.73
C LEU A 3 24.70 30.08 -6.21
N GLY A 4 25.95 30.39 -5.84
CA GLY A 4 27.16 29.77 -6.37
C GLY A 4 27.16 28.22 -6.32
N PRO A 5 28.23 27.56 -6.84
CA PRO A 5 28.29 26.14 -7.24
C PRO A 5 27.75 25.07 -6.26
N HIS A 6 27.45 25.42 -5.01
CA HIS A 6 26.83 24.56 -4.00
C HIS A 6 25.29 24.48 -4.08
N ALA A 7 24.63 25.44 -4.72
CA ALA A 7 23.16 25.44 -4.90
C ALA A 7 22.67 24.20 -5.67
N ALA A 8 23.40 23.84 -6.73
CA ALA A 8 23.12 22.65 -7.51
C ALA A 8 23.27 21.37 -6.68
N TYR A 9 24.21 21.35 -5.73
CA TYR A 9 24.43 20.21 -4.84
C TYR A 9 23.29 20.04 -3.84
N ILE A 10 22.83 21.14 -3.22
CA ILE A 10 21.68 21.14 -2.31
C ILE A 10 20.42 20.71 -3.08
N LEU A 11 20.17 21.33 -4.23
CA LEU A 11 19.01 21.03 -5.05
C LEU A 11 19.05 19.58 -5.57
N GLY A 12 20.23 19.06 -5.92
CA GLY A 12 20.43 17.68 -6.31
C GLY A 12 20.17 16.69 -5.16
N ALA A 13 20.69 16.97 -3.96
CA ALA A 13 20.49 16.11 -2.79
C ALA A 13 19.02 16.08 -2.34
N TYR A 14 18.36 17.24 -2.27
CA TYR A 14 16.94 17.32 -1.92
C TYR A 14 16.05 16.77 -3.05
N GLY A 15 16.40 17.03 -4.31
CA GLY A 15 15.69 16.48 -5.47
C GLY A 15 15.77 14.95 -5.52
N PHE A 16 16.95 14.39 -5.28
CA PHE A 16 17.14 12.94 -5.22
C PHE A 16 16.39 12.33 -4.02
N THR A 17 16.46 12.96 -2.85
CA THR A 17 15.72 12.52 -1.67
C THR A 17 14.20 12.53 -1.92
N ALA A 18 13.68 13.60 -2.50
CA ALA A 18 12.28 13.72 -2.87
C ALA A 18 11.87 12.68 -3.92
N LEU A 19 12.75 12.38 -4.88
CA LEU A 19 12.52 11.35 -5.89
C LEU A 19 12.43 9.97 -5.25
N VAL A 20 13.35 9.62 -4.35
CA VAL A 20 13.35 8.33 -3.64
C VAL A 20 12.09 8.18 -2.78
N ILE A 21 11.75 9.20 -1.99
CA ILE A 21 10.54 9.20 -1.16
C ILE A 21 9.29 9.10 -2.06
N GLY A 22 9.22 9.89 -3.13
CA GLY A 22 8.11 9.86 -4.08
C GLY A 22 7.94 8.50 -4.75
N ALA A 23 9.04 7.86 -5.13
CA ALA A 23 9.02 6.51 -5.72
C ALA A 23 8.52 5.46 -4.72
N LEU A 24 8.95 5.53 -3.46
CA LEU A 24 8.48 4.61 -2.41
C LEU A 24 6.99 4.80 -2.12
N VAL A 25 6.53 6.05 -2.01
CA VAL A 25 5.10 6.34 -1.81
C VAL A 25 4.28 5.86 -3.01
N ALA A 26 4.71 6.16 -4.23
CA ALA A 26 4.04 5.71 -5.44
C ALA A 26 3.96 4.17 -5.51
N HIS A 27 5.07 3.49 -5.19
CA HIS A 27 5.11 2.04 -5.15
C HIS A 27 4.15 1.46 -4.08
N ALA A 28 4.15 2.01 -2.87
CA ALA A 28 3.26 1.58 -1.80
C ALA A 28 1.77 1.78 -2.14
N ILE A 29 1.43 2.87 -2.83
CA ILE A 29 0.06 3.11 -3.31
C ILE A 29 -0.32 2.08 -4.37
N LEU A 30 0.55 1.84 -5.36
CA LEU A 30 0.28 0.85 -6.42
C LEU A 30 0.13 -0.57 -5.82
N ASP A 31 0.97 -0.92 -4.86
CA ASP A 31 0.93 -2.21 -4.17
C ASP A 31 -0.37 -2.36 -3.36
N ARG A 32 -0.76 -1.33 -2.60
CA ARG A 32 -2.06 -1.32 -1.91
C ARG A 32 -3.23 -1.49 -2.86
N ARG A 33 -3.21 -0.86 -4.04
CA ARG A 33 -4.29 -1.03 -5.03
C ARG A 33 -4.35 -2.43 -5.62
N ALA A 34 -3.25 -3.18 -5.63
CA ALA A 34 -3.26 -4.59 -6.03
C ALA A 34 -3.84 -5.46 -4.91
N GLN A 35 -3.44 -5.20 -3.66
CA GLN A 35 -3.96 -5.90 -2.48
C GLN A 35 -5.45 -5.65 -2.25
N GLU A 36 -5.93 -4.41 -2.39
CA GLU A 36 -7.33 -4.06 -2.23
C GLU A 36 -8.23 -4.76 -3.25
N ARG A 37 -7.77 -4.96 -4.49
CA ARG A 37 -8.53 -5.73 -5.49
C ARG A 37 -8.62 -7.21 -5.12
N ALA A 38 -7.56 -7.78 -4.56
CA ALA A 38 -7.57 -9.16 -4.08
C ALA A 38 -8.46 -9.32 -2.84
N LEU A 39 -8.43 -8.33 -1.92
CA LEU A 39 -9.31 -8.31 -0.76
C LEU A 39 -10.78 -8.13 -1.15
N ALA A 40 -11.09 -7.26 -2.13
CA ALA A 40 -12.45 -7.07 -2.62
C ALA A 40 -13.03 -8.37 -3.19
N ARG A 41 -12.24 -9.15 -3.94
CA ARG A 41 -12.63 -10.47 -4.46
C ARG A 41 -12.93 -11.48 -3.35
N LEU A 42 -12.23 -11.40 -2.22
CA LEU A 42 -12.40 -12.29 -1.06
C LEU A 42 -13.54 -11.83 -0.14
N GLN A 43 -13.81 -10.52 -0.04
CA GLN A 43 -14.94 -9.98 0.71
C GLN A 43 -16.28 -10.26 -0.01
N GLU A 44 -16.25 -10.43 -1.33
CA GLU A 44 -17.36 -10.96 -2.12
C GLU A 44 -17.61 -12.46 -1.88
N GLU A 45 -16.71 -13.19 -1.22
CA GLU A 45 -16.97 -14.52 -0.66
C GLU A 45 -17.44 -14.36 0.78
N PRO A 46 -18.76 -14.25 1.02
CA PRO A 46 -19.25 -14.01 2.36
C PRO A 46 -19.07 -15.33 3.10
N GLN A 47 -18.11 -15.39 4.01
CA GLN A 47 -18.34 -15.89 5.37
C GLN A 47 -19.17 -17.19 5.46
N ARG A 48 -19.06 -18.11 4.49
CA ARG A 48 -19.80 -19.39 4.46
C ARG A 48 -19.17 -20.43 5.37
N GLN A 49 -18.02 -20.11 5.95
CA GLN A 49 -17.33 -20.98 6.90
C GLN A 49 -17.80 -20.77 8.34
N ASP A 50 -18.37 -19.60 8.67
CA ASP A 50 -18.89 -19.32 10.03
C ASP A 50 -20.20 -20.08 10.33
N LEU A 51 -20.89 -20.54 9.28
CA LEU A 51 -22.06 -21.41 9.36
C LEU A 51 -21.70 -22.91 9.43
N ARG A 52 -20.47 -23.30 9.09
CA ARG A 52 -20.04 -24.71 9.12
C ARG A 52 -19.59 -25.17 10.51
N GLY A 53 -19.28 -24.24 11.41
CA GLY A 53 -18.96 -24.52 12.81
C GLY A 53 -20.17 -24.54 13.76
N GLN A 54 -21.31 -23.96 13.35
CA GLN A 54 -22.51 -23.86 14.19
C GLN A 54 -23.45 -25.08 14.08
N ASP A 55 -23.39 -25.82 12.97
CA ASP A 55 -24.23 -27.01 12.74
C ASP A 55 -23.86 -28.21 13.63
N LEU A 56 -22.67 -28.19 14.24
CA LEU A 56 -22.22 -29.23 15.19
C LEU A 56 -22.63 -28.95 16.64
N ARG A 57 -23.25 -27.80 16.93
CA ARG A 57 -23.57 -27.38 18.30
C ARG A 57 -25.04 -27.59 18.70
N GLY A 58 -25.94 -27.85 17.75
CA GLY A 58 -27.38 -28.04 17.99
C GLY A 58 -27.84 -29.47 18.25
N ARG A 59 -26.92 -30.41 18.54
CA ARG A 59 -27.24 -31.84 18.70
C ARG A 59 -26.84 -32.43 20.06
N ARG A 60 -26.97 -31.65 21.14
CA ARG A 60 -26.85 -32.13 22.53
C ARG A 60 -27.98 -31.59 23.38
#